data_AF-A0A3L7TIS7-F1
#
_entry.id   AF-A0A3L7TIS7-F1
#
_cell.length_a   1.000
_cell.length_b   1.000
_cell.length_c   1.000
_cell.angle_alpha   90.00
_cell.angle_beta   90.00
_cell.angle_gamma   90.00
#
_symmetry.space_group_name_H-M   'P 1'
#
loop_
_entity.id
_entity.type
_entity.pdbx_description
1 polymer ?
#
loop_
_entity_poly.entity_id
_entity_poly.type
_entity_poly.pdbx_seq_one_letter_code
_entity_poly.pdbx_strand_id
1 'polypeptide(L)' 'MRFVPAKKKPNTKSTQPLTGELLIKEVCRRIRTARSLWDAHNNAACRGERTKAMEMYESLSHEQREKVPQTLRVWLRYR' A
#
# COMPACT_ATOMS: atom_id res chain seq x y z
N MET A 1 2.69 5.63 -32.82
CA MET A 1 2.65 5.04 -31.46
C MET A 1 1.22 4.67 -31.09
N ARG A 2 0.94 3.46 -30.60
CA ARG A 2 -0.40 3.06 -30.13
C ARG A 2 -0.60 3.48 -28.67
N PHE A 3 -1.55 4.36 -28.41
CA PHE A 3 -2.00 4.72 -27.06
C PHE A 3 -2.90 3.58 -26.56
N VAL A 4 -2.43 2.80 -25.58
CA VAL A 4 -3.25 1.76 -24.93
C VAL A 4 -3.92 2.41 -23.72
N PRO A 5 -5.25 2.60 -23.69
CA PRO A 5 -5.92 3.14 -22.52
C PRO A 5 -5.83 2.12 -21.38
N ALA A 6 -5.31 2.56 -20.22
CA ALA A 6 -5.23 1.73 -19.03
C ALA A 6 -6.65 1.28 -18.60
N LYS A 7 -6.89 -0.04 -18.59
CA LYS A 7 -8.13 -0.64 -18.07
C LYS A 7 -8.31 -0.24 -16.60
N LYS A 8 -9.18 0.75 -16.34
CA LYS A 8 -9.61 1.14 -15.00
C LYS A 8 -10.50 0.02 -14.45
N LYS A 9 -9.95 -0.80 -13.54
CA LYS A 9 -10.71 -1.88 -12.89
C LYS A 9 -11.79 -1.28 -11.98
N PRO A 10 -13.02 -1.80 -11.99
CA PRO A 10 -14.14 -1.27 -11.21
C PRO A 10 -13.83 -1.38 -9.70
N ASN A 11 -14.03 -0.27 -9.01
CA ASN A 11 -13.85 -0.11 -7.57
C ASN A 11 -15.01 -0.79 -6.83
N THR A 12 -14.95 -2.10 -6.67
CA THR A 12 -15.84 -2.83 -5.76
C THR A 12 -15.32 -2.61 -4.35
N LYS A 13 -16.01 -1.78 -3.57
CA LYS A 13 -15.87 -1.69 -2.11
C LYS A 13 -16.18 -3.06 -1.52
N SER A 14 -15.20 -3.96 -1.46
CA SER A 14 -15.36 -5.29 -0.90
C SER A 14 -15.24 -5.20 0.61
N THR A 15 -16.38 -5.24 1.30
CA THR A 15 -16.54 -5.49 2.74
C THR A 15 -16.09 -6.91 3.14
N GLN A 16 -15.16 -7.50 2.38
CA GLN A 16 -14.58 -8.79 2.70
C GLN A 16 -13.38 -8.57 3.61
N PRO A 17 -13.20 -9.41 4.64
CA PRO A 17 -12.02 -9.35 5.48
C PRO A 17 -10.77 -9.48 4.59
N LEU A 18 -9.86 -8.52 4.71
CA LEU A 18 -8.61 -8.52 3.97
C LEU A 18 -7.72 -9.62 4.52
N THR A 19 -7.73 -10.78 3.87
CA THR A 19 -6.93 -11.94 4.27
C THR A 19 -5.93 -12.33 3.19
N GLY A 20 -4.82 -12.94 3.63
CA GLY A 20 -3.79 -13.49 2.74
C GLY A 20 -3.27 -12.48 1.72
N GLU A 21 -3.42 -12.80 0.44
CA GLU A 21 -2.93 -11.96 -0.68
C GLU A 21 -3.61 -10.59 -0.77
N LEU A 22 -4.88 -10.49 -0.35
CA LEU A 22 -5.60 -9.21 -0.35
C LEU A 22 -5.02 -8.24 0.67
N LEU A 23 -4.60 -8.74 1.83
CA LEU A 23 -3.93 -7.93 2.86
C LEU A 23 -2.59 -7.40 2.35
N ILE A 24 -1.80 -8.24 1.68
CA ILE A 24 -0.52 -7.84 1.05
C ILE A 24 -0.77 -6.73 0.01
N LYS A 25 -1.79 -6.88 -0.84
CA LYS A 25 -2.14 -5.89 -1.86
C LYS A 25 -2.57 -4.57 -1.23
N GLU A 26 -3.34 -4.61 -0.14
CA GLU A 26 -3.77 -3.42 0.58
C GLU A 26 -2.60 -2.71 1.27
N VAL A 27 -1.69 -3.45 1.93
CA VAL A 27 -0.45 -2.89 2.51
C VAL A 27 0.34 -2.16 1.42
N CYS A 28 0.57 -2.81 0.28
CA CYS A 28 1.29 -2.18 -0.82
C CYS A 28 0.58 -0.93 -1.36
N ARG A 29 -0.76 -0.94 -1.42
CA ARG A 29 -1.57 0.22 -1.83
C ARG A 29 -1.43 1.38 -0.85
N ARG A 30 -1.49 1.11 0.45
CA ARG A 30 -1.35 2.11 1.52
C ARG A 30 0.03 2.76 1.50
N ILE A 31 1.10 1.97 1.34
CA ILE A 31 2.47 2.52 1.24
C ILE A 31 2.61 3.43 0.01
N ARG A 32 2.07 3.02 -1.15
CA ARG A 32 2.08 3.88 -2.34
C ARG A 32 1.28 5.17 -2.12
N THR A 33 0.15 5.08 -1.44
CA THR A 33 -0.68 6.26 -1.10
C THR A 33 0.09 7.22 -0.18
N ALA A 34 0.75 6.70 0.86
CA ALA A 34 1.59 7.51 1.74
C ALA A 34 2.71 8.21 0.97
N ARG A 35 3.38 7.50 0.05
CA ARG A 35 4.41 8.08 -0.82
C ARG A 35 3.86 9.19 -1.71
N SER A 36 2.69 8.99 -2.34
CA SER A 36 2.06 10.05 -3.15
C SER A 36 1.68 11.28 -2.31
N LEU A 37 1.29 11.09 -1.04
CA LEU A 37 1.02 12.19 -0.12
C LEU A 37 2.30 12.92 0.31
N TRP A 38 3.40 12.19 0.47
CA TRP A 38 4.72 12.77 0.69
C TRP A 38 5.19 13.60 -0.51
N ASP A 39 5.07 13.07 -1.72
CA ASP A 39 5.40 13.79 -2.97
C ASP A 39 4.54 15.07 -3.10
N ALA A 40 3.28 15.02 -2.64
CA ALA A 40 2.36 16.16 -2.58
C ALA A 40 2.59 17.10 -1.38
N HIS A 41 3.65 16.90 -0.58
CA HIS A 41 3.98 17.66 0.63
C HIS A 41 2.87 17.69 1.71
N ASN A 42 1.92 16.75 1.65
CA ASN A 42 0.87 16.59 2.65
C ASN A 42 1.35 15.66 3.78
N ASN A 43 2.26 16.17 4.61
CA ASN A 43 2.96 15.40 5.63
C ASN A 43 2.03 14.85 6.73
N ALA A 44 0.96 15.56 7.06
CA ALA A 44 -0.02 15.10 8.04
C ALA A 44 -0.74 13.82 7.55
N ALA A 45 -1.26 13.85 6.33
CA ALA A 45 -1.94 12.69 5.74
C ALA A 45 -0.96 11.55 5.44
N CYS A 46 0.25 11.85 4.97
CA CYS A 46 1.31 10.86 4.74
C CYS A 46 1.61 10.05 6.01
N ARG A 47 1.80 10.72 7.16
CA ARG A 47 2.02 10.05 8.45
C ARG A 47 0.87 9.13 8.81
N GLY A 48 -0.38 9.60 8.66
CA GLY A 48 -1.56 8.79 8.96
C GLY A 48 -1.67 7.54 8.08
N GLU A 49 -1.44 7.65 6.78
CA GLU A 49 -1.47 6.49 5.87
C GLU A 49 -0.28 5.54 6.10
N ARG A 50 0.88 6.07 6.47
CA ARG A 50 2.05 5.26 6.85
C ARG A 50 1.79 4.47 8.14
N THR A 51 1.22 5.08 9.17
CA THR A 51 0.88 4.37 10.41
C THR A 51 -0.05 3.20 10.14
N LYS A 52 -1.14 3.42 9.39
CA LYS A 52 -2.06 2.34 8.97
C LYS A 52 -1.36 1.25 8.16
N ALA A 53 -0.42 1.64 7.29
CA ALA A 53 0.37 0.68 6.51
C ALA A 53 1.29 -0.16 7.40
N MET A 54 1.90 0.44 8.43
CA MET A 54 2.73 -0.30 9.40
C MET A 54 1.90 -1.28 10.22
N GLU A 55 0.75 -0.85 10.75
CA GLU A 55 -0.14 -1.72 11.53
C GLU A 55 -0.56 -2.97 10.70
N MET A 56 -0.96 -2.77 9.44
CA MET A 56 -1.29 -3.88 8.56
C MET A 56 -0.05 -4.74 8.22
N TYR A 57 1.11 -4.13 7.98
CA TYR A 57 2.35 -4.86 7.69
C TYR A 57 2.81 -5.72 8.88
N GLU A 58 2.64 -5.23 10.11
CA GLU A 58 2.98 -5.98 11.32
C GLU A 58 2.08 -7.20 11.51
N SER A 59 0.82 -7.13 11.09
CA SER A 59 -0.08 -8.30 11.08
C SER A 59 0.25 -9.37 10.02
N LEU A 60 1.10 -9.05 9.02
CA LEU A 60 1.51 -10.03 8.01
C LEU A 60 2.46 -11.08 8.60
N SER A 61 2.30 -12.33 8.19
CA SER A 61 3.27 -13.40 8.47
C SER A 61 4.60 -13.17 7.73
N HIS A 62 5.66 -13.87 8.13
CA HIS A 62 6.97 -13.76 7.49
C HIS A 62 6.92 -13.97 5.97
N GLU A 63 6.28 -15.07 5.53
CA GLU A 63 6.10 -15.39 4.11
C GLU A 63 5.32 -14.33 3.34
N GLN A 64 4.35 -13.68 4.00
CA GLN A 64 3.56 -12.61 3.38
C GLN A 64 4.36 -11.31 3.26
N ARG A 65 5.23 -11.01 4.23
CA ARG A 65 6.13 -9.84 4.20
C ARG A 65 7.16 -9.96 3.08
N GLU A 66 7.64 -11.17 2.77
CA GLU A 66 8.55 -11.40 1.65
C GLU A 66 7.92 -11.06 0.30
N LYS A 67 6.61 -11.26 0.16
CA LYS A 67 5.84 -10.87 -1.03
C LYS A 67 5.65 -9.35 -1.16
N VAL A 68 5.90 -8.57 -0.11
CA VAL A 68 5.91 -7.10 -0.20
C VAL A 68 7.22 -6.63 -0.84
N PRO A 69 7.16 -5.85 -1.94
CA PRO A 69 8.35 -5.34 -2.61
C PRO A 69 9.30 -4.62 -1.63
N GLN A 70 10.59 -4.94 -1.71
CA GLN A 70 11.62 -4.37 -0.82
C GLN A 70 11.61 -2.84 -0.84
N THR A 71 11.40 -2.23 -2.01
CA THR A 71 11.29 -0.77 -2.17
C THR A 71 10.22 -0.17 -1.26
N LEU A 72 9.06 -0.82 -1.12
CA LEU A 72 7.98 -0.37 -0.24
C LEU A 72 8.29 -0.64 1.24
N ARG A 73 9.02 -1.72 1.56
CA ARG A 73 9.45 -2.01 2.94
C ARG A 73 10.44 -0.98 3.48
N VAL A 74 11.36 -0.49 2.64
CA VAL A 74 12.29 0.59 3.03
C VAL A 74 11.53 1.87 3.39
N TRP A 75 10.46 2.19 2.66
CA TRP A 75 9.60 3.34 2.93
C TRP A 75 8.95 3.30 4.31
N LEU A 76 8.62 2.11 4.83
CA LEU A 76 8.08 1.98 6.19
C LEU A 76 9.12 2.34 7.26
N ARG A 77 10.42 2.18 6.97
CA ARG A 77 11.53 2.44 7.92
C ARG A 77 11.99 3.89 7.95
N TYR A 78 11.70 4.68 6.93
CA TYR A 78 12.18 6.05 6.80
C TYR A 78 11.50 6.96 7.84
N ARG A 79 12.16 7.34 8.94
CA ARG A 79 11.55 8.10 10.05
C ARG A 79 11.23 9.54 9.65
#